data_AF-A0A8C8DJN6-F1
#
_entry.id   AF-A0A8C8DJN6-F1
#
_cell.length_a   1.000
_cell.length_b   1.000
_cell.length_c   1.000
_cell.angle_alpha   90.00
_cell.angle_beta   90.00
_cell.angle_gamma   90.00
#
_symmetry.space_group_name_H-M   'P 1'
#
loop_
_entity.id
_entity.type
_entity.pdbx_description
1 polymer ?
#
loop_
_entity_poly.entity_id
_entity_poly.type
_entity_poly.pdbx_seq_one_letter_code
_entity_poly.pdbx_strand_id
1 'polypeptide(L)'
;MALLCYNKGCGQTFDLNNNKDDSCLFHPGVPIFHDALKGWSCCRKRTTDFSEFLSIKGCTHGRHSNEKPQEPLRAEVCSDKGNSRHTNCQEIIYQGPKSAEMLQKERPRCRPAVGSLK
;
A
#
# COMPACT_ATOMS: atom_id res chain seq x y z
N MET A 1 -0.57 13.97 29.12
CA MET A 1 -0.31 14.61 27.82
C MET A 1 -0.51 13.50 26.81
N ALA A 2 -1.57 13.59 26.02
CA ALA A 2 -1.90 12.56 25.04
C ALA A 2 -0.98 12.71 23.82
N LEU A 3 -0.22 11.67 23.52
CA LEU A 3 0.69 11.56 22.38
C LEU A 3 0.10 10.62 21.35
N LEU A 4 0.42 10.82 20.07
CA LEU A 4 -0.04 9.95 19.00
C LEU A 4 0.90 8.74 18.86
N CYS A 5 0.33 7.54 18.78
CA CYS A 5 1.07 6.33 18.50
C CYS A 5 1.36 6.21 17.00
N TYR A 6 2.63 6.10 16.64
CA TYR A 6 3.07 5.94 15.26
C TYR A 6 3.29 4.48 14.84
N ASN A 7 2.98 3.52 15.72
CA ASN A 7 3.05 2.10 15.38
C ASN A 7 2.04 1.75 14.28
N LYS A 8 2.46 0.91 13.34
CA LYS A 8 1.67 0.53 12.16
C LYS A 8 0.39 -0.20 12.59
N GLY A 9 -0.77 0.31 12.19
CA GLY A 9 -2.08 -0.25 12.55
C GLY A 9 -2.61 0.14 13.93
N CYS A 10 -1.91 1.01 14.69
CA CYS A 10 -2.41 1.55 15.96
C CYS A 10 -3.07 2.92 15.78
N GLY A 11 -2.27 3.98 15.53
CA GLY A 11 -2.78 5.35 15.29
C GLY A 11 -3.55 5.99 16.46
N GLN A 12 -3.54 5.38 17.65
CA GLN A 12 -4.28 5.86 18.81
C GLN A 12 -3.50 6.90 19.60
N THR A 13 -4.23 7.77 20.30
CA THR A 13 -3.63 8.65 21.32
C THR A 13 -3.44 7.90 22.63
N PHE A 14 -2.30 8.12 23.29
CA PHE A 14 -1.93 7.44 24.53
C PHE A 14 -1.16 8.37 25.46
N ASP A 15 -1.20 8.10 26.75
CA ASP A 15 -0.40 8.84 27.74
C ASP A 15 0.92 8.11 28.01
N LEU A 16 2.04 8.84 27.96
CA LEU A 16 3.37 8.30 28.18
C LEU A 16 3.53 7.64 29.58
N ASN A 17 2.83 8.20 30.57
CA ASN A 17 2.87 7.72 31.96
C ASN A 17 1.97 6.50 32.22
N ASN A 18 1.05 6.18 31.30
CA ASN A 18 0.13 5.03 31.42
C ASN A 18 0.34 4.02 30.28
N ASN A 19 1.53 4.00 29.67
CA ASN A 19 1.86 3.12 28.56
C ASN A 19 2.28 1.74 29.08
N LYS A 20 1.35 0.78 29.11
CA LYS A 20 1.64 -0.61 29.47
C LYS A 20 2.13 -1.40 28.25
N ASP A 21 2.76 -2.54 28.50
CA ASP A 21 3.27 -3.44 27.45
C ASP A 21 2.16 -4.09 26.62
N ASP A 22 0.91 -4.10 27.10
CA ASP A 22 -0.21 -4.71 26.37
C ASP A 22 -1.20 -3.68 25.81
N SER A 23 -0.87 -2.39 25.88
CA SER A 23 -1.80 -1.31 25.52
C SER A 23 -1.86 -1.04 24.02
N CYS A 24 -0.78 -1.28 23.28
CA CYS A 24 -0.72 -1.00 21.84
C CYS A 24 -0.90 -2.28 21.02
N LEU A 25 -1.85 -2.26 20.10
CA LEU A 25 -2.00 -3.28 19.05
C LEU A 25 -1.40 -2.76 17.74
N PHE A 26 -0.35 -3.41 17.26
CA PHE A 26 0.32 -3.01 16.01
C PHE A 26 0.83 -4.20 15.19
N HIS A 27 1.30 -3.88 13.98
CA HIS A 27 1.95 -4.82 13.09
C HIS A 27 3.47 -4.58 13.10
N PRO A 28 4.28 -5.51 13.63
CA PRO A 28 5.75 -5.42 13.57
C PRO A 28 6.30 -5.75 12.18
N GLY A 29 5.48 -6.34 11.30
CA GLY A 29 5.89 -6.72 9.96
C GLY A 29 5.80 -5.59 8.94
N VAL A 30 6.27 -5.89 7.73
CA VAL A 30 6.11 -5.05 6.53
C VAL A 30 4.80 -5.38 5.80
N PRO A 31 4.19 -4.40 5.10
CA PRO A 31 3.05 -4.65 4.23
C PRO A 31 3.46 -5.54 3.06
N ILE A 32 2.62 -6.49 2.69
CA ILE A 32 2.80 -7.44 1.59
C ILE A 32 1.65 -7.32 0.59
N PHE A 33 1.97 -7.34 -0.70
CA PHE A 33 1.01 -7.21 -1.80
C PHE A 33 1.27 -8.32 -2.82
N HIS A 34 0.42 -9.35 -2.86
CA HIS A 34 0.50 -10.48 -3.80
C HIS A 34 -0.89 -10.95 -4.22
N ASP A 35 -1.09 -11.33 -5.48
CA ASP A 35 -2.35 -11.92 -5.98
C ASP A 35 -3.60 -11.06 -5.69
N ALA A 36 -3.48 -9.74 -5.83
CA ALA A 36 -4.49 -8.74 -5.46
C ALA A 36 -4.88 -8.74 -3.96
N LEU A 37 -4.17 -9.50 -3.12
CA LEU A 37 -4.29 -9.51 -1.67
C LEU A 37 -3.24 -8.59 -1.04
N LYS A 38 -3.72 -7.73 -0.14
CA LYS A 38 -2.95 -6.79 0.67
C LYS A 38 -2.96 -7.29 2.10
N GLY A 39 -1.81 -7.29 2.76
CA GLY A 39 -1.72 -7.76 4.13
C GLY A 39 -0.42 -7.38 4.81
N TRP A 40 -0.14 -7.99 5.95
CA TRP A 40 1.08 -7.77 6.71
C TRP A 40 1.86 -9.07 6.87
N SER A 41 3.17 -9.05 6.71
CA SER A 41 4.03 -10.25 6.88
C SER A 41 3.96 -10.86 8.29
N CYS A 42 3.58 -10.08 9.30
CA CYS A 42 3.48 -10.55 10.68
C CYS A 42 2.20 -11.36 10.99
N CYS A 43 1.20 -11.38 10.10
CA CYS A 43 -0.04 -12.12 10.32
C CYS A 43 -0.65 -12.66 9.02
N ARG A 44 -1.56 -13.65 9.12
CA ARG A 44 -2.18 -14.24 7.92
C ARG A 44 -3.40 -13.47 7.38
N LYS A 45 -3.78 -12.35 8.03
CA LYS A 45 -4.92 -11.52 7.58
C LYS A 45 -4.56 -10.82 6.26
N ARG A 46 -5.43 -10.98 5.26
CA ARG A 46 -5.28 -10.42 3.92
C ARG A 46 -6.62 -9.92 3.42
N THR A 47 -6.60 -8.84 2.67
CA THR A 47 -7.78 -8.13 2.16
C THR A 47 -7.54 -7.85 0.68
N THR A 48 -8.59 -7.80 -0.13
CA THR A 48 -8.47 -7.28 -1.51
C THR A 48 -8.64 -5.77 -1.56
N ASP A 49 -9.41 -5.22 -0.61
CA ASP A 49 -9.71 -3.80 -0.51
C ASP A 49 -8.62 -3.00 0.24
N PHE A 50 -8.36 -1.77 -0.23
CA PHE A 50 -7.35 -0.90 0.38
C PHE A 50 -7.82 -0.26 1.69
N SER A 51 -9.09 0.10 1.79
CA SER A 51 -9.66 0.69 3.01
C SER A 51 -9.68 -0.35 4.14
N GLU A 52 -10.04 -1.59 3.80
CA GLU A 52 -9.96 -2.71 4.72
C GLU A 52 -8.52 -2.96 5.18
N PHE A 53 -7.54 -2.91 4.26
CA PHE A 53 -6.12 -3.05 4.58
C PHE A 53 -5.62 -2.03 5.62
N LEU A 54 -6.00 -0.75 5.47
CA LEU A 54 -5.66 0.31 6.43
C LEU A 54 -6.36 0.12 7.78
N SER A 55 -7.51 -0.54 7.77
CA SER A 55 -8.33 -0.80 8.97
C SER A 55 -7.95 -2.09 9.70
N ILE A 56 -7.06 -2.93 9.14
CA ILE A 56 -6.60 -4.16 9.79
C ILE A 56 -5.99 -3.81 11.15
N LYS A 57 -6.55 -4.40 12.21
CA LYS A 57 -6.02 -4.27 13.56
C LYS A 57 -4.70 -4.99 13.69
N GLY A 58 -3.76 -4.35 14.40
CA GLY A 58 -2.50 -4.92 14.81
C GLY A 58 -2.63 -6.33 15.38
N CYS A 59 -1.66 -7.18 15.10
CA CYS A 59 -1.64 -8.58 15.53
C CYS A 59 -0.78 -8.82 16.77
N THR A 60 0.02 -7.84 17.18
CA THR A 60 0.97 -7.94 18.27
C THR A 60 0.67 -6.87 19.31
N HIS A 61 0.72 -7.25 20.59
CA HIS A 61 0.62 -6.34 21.72
C HIS A 61 2.02 -5.84 22.08
N GLY A 62 2.13 -4.57 22.46
CA GLY A 62 3.36 -3.94 22.93
C GLY A 62 3.09 -2.55 23.49
N ARG A 63 4.16 -1.78 23.67
CA ARG A 63 4.07 -0.36 24.08
C ARG A 63 3.78 0.55 22.89
N HIS A 64 3.06 1.63 23.15
CA HIS A 64 2.90 2.70 22.18
C HIS A 64 4.22 3.45 21.96
N SER A 65 4.51 3.84 20.71
CA SER A 65 5.68 4.66 20.37
C SER A 65 5.24 6.05 19.90
N ASN A 66 5.87 7.09 20.47
CA ASN A 66 5.70 8.48 20.06
C ASN A 66 6.73 8.92 19.00
N GLU A 67 7.66 8.04 18.65
CA GLU A 67 8.72 8.34 17.69
C GLU A 67 8.11 8.34 16.28
N LYS A 68 8.07 9.51 15.66
CA LYS A 68 7.69 9.62 14.25
C LYS A 68 8.80 8.94 13.43
N PRO A 69 8.50 7.85 12.68
CA PRO A 69 9.47 7.26 11.78
C PRO A 69 9.98 8.35 10.84
N GLN A 70 11.30 8.55 10.77
CA GLN A 70 11.88 9.50 9.83
C GLN A 70 11.45 9.10 8.42
N GLU A 71 10.96 10.07 7.63
CA GLU A 71 10.58 9.80 6.25
C GLU A 71 11.79 9.19 5.53
N PRO A 72 11.64 8.02 4.87
CA PRO A 72 12.69 7.54 4.01
C PRO A 72 12.90 8.58 2.91
N LEU A 73 14.09 9.17 2.88
CA LEU A 73 14.54 10.03 1.79
C LEU A 73 14.23 9.30 0.49
N ARG A 74 13.38 9.90 -0.33
CA ARG A 74 12.91 9.30 -1.58
C ARG A 74 14.15 9.00 -2.42
N ALA A 75 14.43 7.73 -2.65
CA ALA A 75 15.48 7.35 -3.59
C ALA A 75 15.05 7.79 -4.98
N GLU A 76 15.77 8.76 -5.52
CA GLU A 76 15.75 9.19 -6.91
C GLU A 76 16.16 8.00 -7.80
N VAL A 77 15.21 7.47 -8.57
CA VAL A 77 15.42 6.30 -9.43
C VAL A 77 16.01 6.74 -10.76
N CYS A 78 17.32 6.54 -10.95
CA CYS A 78 17.97 6.57 -12.26
C CYS A 78 17.80 5.19 -12.93
N SER A 79 17.33 5.16 -14.19
CA SER A 79 17.24 3.95 -15.00
C SER A 79 18.54 3.71 -15.76
N ASP A 80 19.23 2.59 -15.52
CA ASP A 80 20.10 1.98 -16.55
C ASP A 80 20.21 0.46 -16.39
N LYS A 81 20.36 -0.22 -17.53
CA LYS A 81 20.35 -1.67 -17.71
C LYS A 81 21.66 -2.31 -17.25
N GLY A 82 21.60 -3.38 -16.45
CA GLY A 82 22.63 -4.44 -16.50
C GLY A 82 23.12 -5.05 -15.19
N ASN A 83 22.87 -6.36 -15.08
CA ASN A 83 23.64 -7.42 -14.40
C ASN A 83 23.66 -7.53 -12.85
N SER A 84 23.17 -8.71 -12.43
CA SER A 84 23.30 -9.48 -11.18
C SER A 84 24.05 -8.87 -9.99
N ARG A 85 23.34 -8.68 -8.87
CA ARG A 85 23.75 -9.08 -7.51
C ARG A 85 22.57 -9.06 -6.54
N HIS A 86 22.34 -10.21 -5.92
CA HIS A 86 21.26 -10.53 -5.00
C HIS A 86 21.48 -9.86 -3.65
N THR A 87 20.73 -8.80 -3.32
CA THR A 87 20.50 -8.40 -1.92
C THR A 87 19.24 -7.53 -1.80
N ASN A 88 18.28 -8.05 -1.03
CA ASN A 88 17.21 -7.31 -0.35
C ASN A 88 16.28 -6.44 -1.23
N CYS A 89 15.33 -7.07 -1.91
CA CYS A 89 14.24 -6.37 -2.56
C CYS A 89 13.06 -6.23 -1.58
N GLN A 90 13.01 -5.11 -0.85
CA GLN A 90 11.74 -4.55 -0.39
C GLN A 90 11.01 -3.98 -1.61
N GLU A 91 10.40 -4.85 -2.40
CA GLU A 91 9.57 -4.45 -3.54
C GLU A 91 8.25 -3.88 -3.03
N ILE A 92 8.21 -2.57 -2.79
CA ILE A 92 6.93 -1.83 -2.73
C ILE A 92 6.62 -1.42 -4.17
N ILE A 93 6.14 -2.37 -4.98
CA ILE A 93 5.70 -2.08 -6.36
C ILE A 93 4.31 -1.43 -6.28
N TYR A 94 4.26 -0.10 -6.31
CA TYR A 94 3.07 0.64 -6.73
C TYR A 94 3.19 0.94 -8.23
N GLN A 95 2.94 -0.06 -9.08
CA GLN A 95 2.60 0.18 -10.49
C GLN A 95 1.09 0.37 -10.59
N GLY A 96 0.65 1.63 -10.43
CA GLY A 96 -0.60 2.04 -11.06
C GLY A 96 -0.45 1.91 -12.58
N PRO A 97 -1.47 1.43 -13.31
CA PRO A 97 -1.38 1.36 -14.77
C PRO A 97 -1.11 2.77 -15.31
N LYS A 98 -0.01 2.90 -16.04
CA LYS A 98 0.33 4.09 -16.82
C LYS A 98 -0.82 4.36 -17.81
N SER A 99 -1.40 5.55 -17.67
CA SER A 99 -1.98 6.38 -18.73
C SER A 99 -3.13 5.82 -19.58
N ALA A 100 -4.28 6.47 -19.44
CA ALA A 100 -5.52 6.29 -20.19
C ALA A 100 -5.50 6.96 -21.59
N GLU A 101 -4.39 6.90 -22.33
CA GLU A 101 -4.23 7.70 -23.56
C GLU A 101 -3.83 6.93 -24.83
N MET A 102 -4.12 5.62 -24.91
CA MET A 102 -3.92 4.85 -26.17
C MET A 102 -5.18 4.14 -26.70
N LEU A 103 -6.36 4.75 -26.54
CA LEU A 103 -7.60 4.36 -27.22
C LEU A 103 -8.27 5.57 -27.90
N GLN A 104 -7.51 6.26 -28.75
CA GLN A 104 -8.05 7.23 -29.72
C GLN A 104 -7.43 7.04 -31.12
N LYS A 105 -7.33 5.79 -31.56
CA LYS A 105 -7.09 5.45 -32.97
C LYS A 105 -7.56 4.01 -33.13
N GLU A 106 -8.78 3.73 -33.55
CA GLU A 106 -9.35 4.01 -34.86
C GLU A 106 -10.86 4.20 -34.69
N ARG A 107 -11.36 5.42 -34.91
CA ARG A 107 -12.79 5.67 -35.09
C ARG A 107 -13.07 5.54 -36.59
N PRO A 108 -13.71 4.48 -37.10
CA PRO A 108 -14.19 4.52 -38.47
C PRO A 108 -15.39 5.48 -38.46
N ARG A 109 -15.19 6.71 -38.93
CA ARG A 109 -16.32 7.54 -39.35
C ARG A 109 -16.64 7.20 -40.80
N CYS A 110 -17.91 6.86 -40.96
CA CYS A 110 -18.76 7.00 -42.15
C CYS A 110 -18.58 5.98 -43.28
N ARG A 111 -19.69 5.32 -43.65
CA ARG A 111 -20.61 5.89 -44.65
C ARG A 111 -22.03 5.27 -44.56
N PRO A 112 -23.05 6.01 -45.03
CA PRO A 112 -24.44 5.56 -45.01
C PRO A 112 -24.70 4.60 -46.18
N ALA A 113 -25.56 3.60 -45.97
CA ALA A 113 -26.15 2.83 -47.07
C ALA A 113 -27.67 2.93 -46.98
N VAL A 114 -28.21 3.47 -48.06
CA VAL A 114 -29.61 3.62 -48.44
C VAL A 114 -30.35 2.27 -48.47
N GLY A 115 -31.66 2.32 -48.27
CA GLY A 115 -32.49 1.14 -47.95
C GLY A 115 -32.90 0.23 -49.11
N SER A 116 -33.70 -0.79 -48.77
CA SER A 116 -34.84 -1.30 -49.54
C SER A 116 -35.43 -2.56 -48.90
N LEU A 117 -36.72 -2.46 -48.59
CA LEU A 117 -37.81 -3.42 -48.84
C LEU A 117 -37.49 -4.92 -48.92
N LYS A 118 -38.15 -5.70 -48.06
CA LYS A 118 -39.03 -6.82 -48.45
C LYS A 118 -40.07 -7.06 -47.38
#